data_AF-A0A7R9ZZN6-F1
#
_entry.id   AF-A0A7R9ZZN6-F1
#
_cell.length_a   1.000
_cell.length_b   1.000
_cell.length_c   1.000
_cell.angle_alpha   90.00
_cell.angle_beta   90.00
_cell.angle_gamma   90.00
#
_symmetry.space_group_name_H-M   'P 1'
#
loop_
_entity.id
_entity.type
_entity.pdbx_description
1 polymer ?
#
loop_
_entity_poly.entity_id
_entity_poly.type
_entity_poly.pdbx_seq_one_letter_code
_entity_poly.pdbx_strand_id
1 'polypeptide(L)'
;MAELNLTVWLHPSMPVPFKFDAQKHSFRVLRSSLIVNLMDECEEVFHAVSSEAGIPSELQISVLWNIKDHKKALNPDDPVGLHFATGETFGVYGDILPALPGPEDMLTEEEKIPVTILTGFLGSGKTTLLNYILQEQRDKKIAIIENEFGEISIDDALLKKEKMAMAEKIVVMDNGCMCCTIRGDLIKGLQGILDDIHKGSGIDAIMIETTGMADPVPIVRTFMSNPELTEELRLDAVIAMADAKNILARLQDDVEEGKVNEAYQQVAFADKIILNKLDLVTTEQAIAVKDAIRGINKYAKVLPAVRGRVKVSELTNLRAHDMCNFVNAEIEKETDVDLSVNGHGGEHGGGHEEGQGHGGGHEGG
;
A
#
# COMPACT_ATOMS: atom_id res chain seq x y z
N MET A 1 34.64 -13.73 -33.66
CA MET A 1 33.29 -13.77 -34.27
C MET A 1 33.07 -12.41 -34.91
N ALA A 2 32.57 -12.33 -36.13
CA ALA A 2 32.50 -11.05 -36.84
C ALA A 2 31.30 -10.22 -36.33
N GLU A 3 31.58 -8.98 -35.91
CA GLU A 3 30.58 -7.96 -35.54
C GLU A 3 30.11 -7.20 -36.79
N LEU A 4 28.87 -6.71 -36.74
CA LEU A 4 28.30 -5.80 -37.71
C LEU A 4 28.08 -4.43 -37.04
N ASN A 5 28.35 -3.36 -37.79
CA ASN A 5 27.93 -2.02 -37.42
C ASN A 5 26.72 -1.68 -38.26
N LEU A 6 25.57 -1.45 -37.64
CA LEU A 6 24.32 -1.13 -38.32
C LEU A 6 23.81 0.26 -37.91
N THR A 7 22.98 0.85 -38.75
CA THR A 7 22.28 2.11 -38.45
C THR A 7 20.79 1.87 -38.44
N VAL A 8 20.07 2.46 -37.50
CA VAL A 8 18.59 2.41 -37.49
C VAL A 8 18.03 3.45 -38.47
N TRP A 9 16.83 3.19 -38.99
CA TRP A 9 16.00 4.17 -39.66
C TRP A 9 14.57 4.03 -39.11
N LEU A 10 14.06 5.10 -38.50
CA LEU A 10 12.68 5.13 -38.00
C LEU A 10 11.74 5.47 -39.15
N HIS A 11 10.64 4.73 -39.29
CA HIS A 11 9.67 4.99 -40.35
C HIS A 11 9.02 6.38 -40.19
N PRO A 12 8.89 7.20 -41.26
CA PRO A 12 8.40 8.59 -41.17
C PRO A 12 6.98 8.77 -40.65
N SER A 13 6.17 7.71 -40.65
CA SER A 13 4.82 7.76 -40.10
C SER A 13 4.76 7.57 -38.59
N MET A 14 5.88 7.21 -37.94
CA MET A 14 5.95 7.11 -36.49
C MET A 14 5.97 8.51 -35.89
N PRO A 15 5.07 8.83 -34.94
CA PRO A 15 4.98 10.16 -34.33
C PRO A 15 6.05 10.33 -33.25
N VAL A 16 7.34 10.41 -33.64
CA VAL A 16 8.44 10.59 -32.69
C VAL A 16 8.38 12.00 -32.07
N PRO A 17 8.16 12.13 -30.74
CA PRO A 17 7.90 13.43 -30.11
C PRO A 17 9.16 14.27 -29.85
N PHE A 18 10.34 13.76 -30.19
CA PHE A 18 11.63 14.41 -29.99
C PHE A 18 12.54 14.23 -31.22
N LYS A 19 13.68 14.95 -31.24
CA LYS A 19 14.64 14.85 -32.34
C LYS A 19 15.53 13.61 -32.17
N PHE A 20 15.23 12.56 -32.91
CA PHE A 20 16.07 11.36 -32.97
C PHE A 20 17.04 11.41 -34.16
N ASP A 21 18.34 11.51 -33.91
CA ASP A 21 19.39 11.53 -34.94
C ASP A 21 19.94 10.12 -35.17
N ALA A 22 19.26 9.36 -36.02
CA ALA A 22 19.58 7.96 -36.28
C ALA A 22 21.02 7.73 -36.78
N GLN A 23 21.68 8.73 -37.38
CA GLN A 23 23.07 8.59 -37.83
C GLN A 23 24.09 8.62 -36.69
N LYS A 24 23.72 9.14 -35.51
CA LYS A 24 24.57 9.15 -34.32
C LYS A 24 24.51 7.84 -33.52
N HIS A 25 23.52 7.00 -33.78
CA HIS A 25 23.29 5.76 -33.04
C HIS A 25 23.60 4.56 -33.93
N SER A 26 24.86 4.12 -33.89
CA SER A 26 25.31 2.89 -34.55
C SER A 26 25.20 1.70 -33.62
N PHE A 27 24.57 0.62 -34.07
CA PHE A 27 24.38 -0.63 -33.34
C PHE A 27 25.51 -1.60 -33.64
N ARG A 28 26.17 -2.13 -32.60
CA ARG A 28 27.26 -3.09 -32.72
C ARG A 28 26.79 -4.47 -32.30
N VAL A 29 26.36 -5.25 -33.27
CA VAL A 29 25.75 -6.57 -33.03
C VAL A 29 26.58 -7.70 -33.64
N LEU A 30 26.64 -8.83 -32.92
CA LEU A 30 27.25 -10.04 -33.45
C LEU A 30 26.41 -10.58 -34.61
N ARG A 31 27.06 -11.12 -35.65
CA ARG A 31 26.36 -11.78 -36.76
C ARG A 31 25.44 -12.93 -36.33
N SER A 32 25.75 -13.55 -35.20
CA SER A 32 24.97 -14.65 -34.61
C SER A 32 23.85 -14.18 -33.69
N SER A 33 23.78 -12.90 -33.33
CA SER A 33 22.65 -12.36 -32.57
C SER A 33 21.36 -12.53 -33.37
N LEU A 34 20.25 -12.73 -32.67
CA LEU A 34 18.93 -12.82 -33.31
C LEU A 34 18.40 -11.42 -33.62
N ILE A 35 17.47 -11.32 -34.58
CA ILE A 35 16.80 -10.07 -34.93
C ILE A 35 16.05 -9.50 -33.71
N VAL A 36 15.43 -10.33 -32.87
CA VAL A 36 14.75 -9.88 -31.65
C VAL A 36 15.69 -9.11 -30.72
N ASN A 37 16.91 -9.59 -30.51
CA ASN A 37 17.88 -8.89 -29.66
C ASN A 37 18.31 -7.54 -30.25
N LEU A 38 18.33 -7.41 -31.58
CA LEU A 38 18.59 -6.12 -32.25
C LEU A 38 17.39 -5.16 -32.09
N MET A 39 16.16 -5.70 -32.04
CA MET A 39 14.97 -4.91 -31.73
C MET A 39 15.07 -4.38 -30.30
N ASP A 40 15.33 -5.24 -29.31
CA ASP A 40 15.47 -4.86 -27.90
C ASP A 40 16.54 -3.77 -27.70
N GLU A 41 17.73 -3.94 -28.29
CA GLU A 41 18.81 -2.95 -28.22
C GLU A 41 18.39 -1.59 -28.84
N CYS A 42 17.59 -1.62 -29.91
CA CYS A 42 17.05 -0.41 -30.53
C CYS A 42 16.03 0.29 -29.65
N GLU A 43 15.17 -0.46 -28.96
CA GLU A 43 14.18 0.07 -28.02
C GLU A 43 14.86 0.72 -26.81
N GLU A 44 15.88 0.09 -26.25
CA GLU A 44 16.70 0.63 -25.15
C GLU A 44 17.38 1.96 -25.54
N VAL A 45 18.00 2.01 -26.72
CA VAL A 45 18.64 3.24 -27.23
C VAL A 45 17.60 4.32 -27.46
N PHE A 46 16.43 3.98 -28.00
CA PHE A 46 15.35 4.95 -28.18
C PHE A 46 14.89 5.53 -26.85
N HIS A 47 14.70 4.69 -25.83
CA HIS A 47 14.33 5.10 -24.49
C HIS A 47 15.36 6.07 -23.90
N ALA A 48 16.65 5.71 -23.93
CA ALA A 48 17.72 6.57 -23.40
C ALA A 48 17.74 7.96 -24.05
N VAL A 49 17.62 8.02 -25.39
CA VAL A 49 17.59 9.30 -26.13
C VAL A 49 16.34 10.11 -25.81
N SER A 50 15.19 9.45 -25.64
CA SER A 50 13.94 10.12 -25.27
C SER A 50 14.01 10.75 -23.87
N SER A 51 14.66 10.05 -22.93
CA SER A 51 14.89 10.50 -21.56
C SER A 51 15.85 11.69 -21.52
N GLU A 52 16.93 11.68 -22.30
CA GLU A 52 17.84 12.83 -22.46
C GLU A 52 17.14 14.05 -23.09
N ALA A 53 16.16 13.82 -23.96
CA ALA A 53 15.34 14.87 -24.55
C ALA A 53 14.26 15.43 -23.60
N GLY A 54 14.10 14.85 -22.41
CA GLY A 54 13.09 15.25 -21.42
C GLY A 54 11.68 14.79 -21.75
N ILE A 55 11.52 13.82 -22.65
CA ILE A 55 10.22 13.23 -23.02
C ILE A 55 10.38 11.69 -22.96
N PRO A 56 10.47 11.10 -21.75
CA PRO A 56 10.65 9.65 -21.60
C PRO A 56 9.57 8.89 -22.36
N SER A 57 10.01 8.09 -23.32
CA SER A 57 9.16 7.34 -24.24
C SER A 57 9.69 5.93 -24.40
N GLU A 58 8.79 4.98 -24.59
CA GLU A 58 9.10 3.58 -24.85
C GLU A 58 8.68 3.25 -26.29
N LEU A 59 9.60 2.67 -27.05
CA LEU A 59 9.32 2.20 -28.41
C LEU A 59 9.03 0.70 -28.35
N GLN A 60 7.91 0.27 -28.94
CA GLN A 60 7.58 -1.14 -29.14
C GLN A 60 7.62 -1.45 -30.63
N ILE A 61 8.71 -2.05 -31.10
CA ILE A 61 8.94 -2.36 -32.51
C ILE A 61 8.04 -3.53 -32.91
N SER A 62 7.11 -3.25 -33.83
CA SER A 62 6.25 -4.27 -34.43
C SER A 62 6.90 -4.92 -35.66
N VAL A 63 7.71 -4.16 -36.39
CA VAL A 63 8.29 -4.59 -37.68
C VAL A 63 9.72 -4.07 -37.82
N LEU A 64 10.65 -4.97 -38.15
CA LEU A 64 12.02 -4.65 -38.54
C LEU A 64 12.31 -5.23 -39.93
N TRP A 65 12.97 -4.45 -40.79
CA TRP A 65 13.38 -4.90 -42.13
C TRP A 65 14.75 -4.35 -42.55
N ASN A 66 15.38 -4.95 -43.57
CA ASN A 66 16.54 -4.32 -44.22
C ASN A 66 16.06 -3.32 -45.27
N ILE A 67 16.49 -2.05 -45.22
CA ILE A 67 15.97 -1.02 -46.13
C ILE A 67 16.23 -1.31 -47.61
N LYS A 68 17.23 -2.16 -47.93
CA LYS A 68 17.50 -2.63 -49.29
C LYS A 68 16.40 -3.56 -49.81
N ASP A 69 15.69 -4.25 -48.92
CA ASP A 69 14.50 -5.08 -49.20
C ASP A 69 13.30 -4.62 -48.35
N HIS A 70 12.74 -3.47 -48.72
CA HIS A 70 11.58 -2.84 -48.05
C HIS A 70 10.26 -3.63 -48.16
N LYS A 71 10.24 -4.77 -48.85
CA LYS A 71 9.02 -5.57 -49.05
C LYS A 71 8.85 -6.70 -48.04
N LYS A 72 9.88 -6.98 -47.23
CA LYS A 72 9.89 -8.15 -46.36
C LYS A 72 10.35 -7.79 -44.95
N ALA A 73 9.44 -7.97 -44.00
CA ALA A 73 9.79 -7.98 -42.58
C ALA A 73 10.70 -9.18 -42.27
N LEU A 74 11.65 -8.98 -41.36
CA LEU A 74 12.55 -10.05 -40.92
C LEU A 74 11.89 -10.88 -39.81
N ASN A 75 12.24 -12.15 -39.76
CA ASN A 75 11.82 -13.03 -38.69
C ASN A 75 12.66 -12.72 -37.43
N PRO A 76 12.05 -12.46 -36.26
CA PRO A 76 12.77 -12.17 -35.02
C PRO A 76 13.77 -13.26 -34.61
N ASP A 77 13.53 -14.52 -34.97
CA ASP A 77 14.39 -15.66 -34.67
C ASP A 77 15.53 -15.88 -35.67
N ASP A 78 15.63 -15.07 -36.73
CA ASP A 78 16.73 -15.20 -37.69
C ASP A 78 18.01 -14.55 -37.14
N PRO A 79 19.20 -15.08 -37.47
CA PRO A 79 20.46 -14.40 -37.18
C PRO A 79 20.59 -13.09 -37.97
N VAL A 80 20.99 -12.00 -37.32
CA VAL A 80 21.22 -10.67 -37.92
C VAL A 80 22.16 -10.78 -39.13
N GLY A 81 23.20 -11.60 -39.03
CA GLY A 81 24.21 -11.77 -40.08
C GLY A 81 23.74 -12.47 -41.35
N LEU A 82 22.52 -13.03 -41.37
CA LEU A 82 21.84 -13.54 -42.56
C LEU A 82 21.28 -12.39 -43.43
N HIS A 83 20.84 -11.31 -42.78
CA HIS A 83 20.10 -10.22 -43.41
C HIS A 83 20.91 -8.96 -43.61
N PHE A 84 22.02 -8.80 -42.88
CA PHE A 84 22.79 -7.56 -42.88
C PHE A 84 24.29 -7.76 -43.10
N ALA A 85 24.91 -6.74 -43.70
CA ALA A 85 26.35 -6.52 -43.72
C ALA A 85 26.74 -5.24 -42.95
N THR A 86 28.00 -5.12 -42.56
CA THR A 86 28.52 -3.93 -41.84
C THR A 86 28.33 -2.68 -42.68
N GLY A 87 27.78 -1.62 -42.07
CA GLY A 87 27.46 -0.34 -42.69
C GLY A 87 26.05 -0.27 -43.29
N GLU A 88 25.25 -1.32 -43.17
CA GLU A 88 23.86 -1.31 -43.64
C GLU A 88 22.90 -0.70 -42.61
N THR A 89 21.70 -0.41 -43.09
CA THR A 89 20.64 0.25 -42.33
C THR A 89 19.44 -0.67 -42.24
N PHE A 90 18.85 -0.77 -41.05
CA PHE A 90 17.58 -1.47 -40.83
C PHE A 90 16.48 -0.45 -40.56
N GLY A 91 15.30 -0.71 -41.11
CA GLY A 91 14.10 0.08 -40.86
C GLY A 91 13.32 -0.52 -39.70
N VAL A 92 12.70 0.34 -38.89
CA VAL A 92 11.78 -0.08 -37.82
C VAL A 92 10.45 0.67 -37.91
N TYR A 93 9.39 -0.01 -37.53
CA TYR A 93 8.04 0.54 -37.34
C TYR A 93 7.43 -0.04 -36.08
N GLY A 94 6.77 0.78 -35.28
CA GLY A 94 6.20 0.38 -34.00
C GLY A 94 5.39 1.49 -33.34
N ASP A 95 4.91 1.19 -32.15
CA ASP A 95 4.16 2.11 -31.30
C ASP A 95 5.13 2.84 -30.35
N ILE A 96 4.84 4.12 -30.09
CA ILE A 96 5.59 4.92 -29.12
C ILE A 96 4.64 5.27 -27.99
N LEU A 97 4.95 4.79 -26.80
CA LEU A 97 4.16 4.99 -25.59
C LEU A 97 4.94 5.90 -24.63
N PRO A 98 4.26 6.67 -23.75
CA PRO A 98 4.93 7.30 -22.62
C PRO A 98 5.65 6.23 -21.79
N ALA A 99 6.92 6.43 -21.46
CA ALA A 99 7.62 5.49 -20.61
C ALA A 99 7.00 5.53 -19.20
N LEU A 100 6.58 4.38 -18.69
CA LEU A 100 6.31 4.22 -17.27
C LEU A 100 7.65 4.26 -16.52
N PRO A 101 7.73 4.82 -15.30
CA PRO A 101 8.94 4.76 -14.49
C PRO A 101 9.35 3.30 -14.31
N GLY A 102 10.64 3.00 -14.52
CA GLY A 102 11.17 1.66 -14.36
C GLY A 102 11.09 1.19 -12.90
N PRO A 103 11.23 -0.11 -12.62
CA PRO A 103 11.25 -0.61 -11.23
C PRO A 103 12.40 -0.03 -10.39
N GLU A 104 13.46 0.48 -11.02
CA GLU A 104 14.56 1.19 -10.34
C GLU A 104 14.21 2.63 -9.95
N ASP A 105 13.21 3.23 -10.60
CA ASP A 105 12.70 4.59 -10.31
C ASP A 105 11.52 4.58 -9.33
N MET A 106 11.01 3.41 -8.96
CA MET A 106 9.92 3.27 -7.99
C MET A 106 10.45 3.27 -6.55
N LEU A 107 9.88 4.13 -5.71
CA LEU A 107 10.19 4.16 -4.29
C LEU A 107 9.88 2.80 -3.66
N THR A 108 10.82 2.29 -2.87
CA THR A 108 10.55 1.13 -2.02
C THR A 108 9.50 1.50 -0.98
N GLU A 109 8.78 0.50 -0.46
CA GLU A 109 7.82 0.72 0.64
C GLU A 109 8.45 1.43 1.85
N GLU A 110 9.77 1.36 2.04
CA GLU A 110 10.47 2.03 3.13
C GLU A 110 10.70 3.52 2.87
N GLU A 111 10.89 3.91 1.61
CA GLU A 111 11.15 5.28 1.18
C GLU A 111 9.88 6.11 1.02
N LYS A 112 8.74 5.46 0.79
CA LYS A 112 7.43 6.12 0.74
C LYS A 112 7.13 6.88 2.03
N ILE A 113 6.20 7.83 2.00
CA ILE A 113 5.80 8.54 3.22
C ILE A 113 4.62 7.79 3.88
N PRO A 114 4.72 7.45 5.17
CA PRO A 114 3.67 6.70 5.85
C PRO A 114 2.44 7.57 6.11
N VAL A 115 1.28 7.03 5.74
CA VAL A 115 -0.05 7.64 5.95
C VAL A 115 -0.82 6.83 6.99
N THR A 116 -1.11 7.43 8.13
CA THR A 116 -1.88 6.80 9.21
C THR A 116 -3.30 7.35 9.24
N ILE A 117 -4.30 6.47 9.30
CA ILE A 117 -5.69 6.87 9.48
C ILE A 117 -6.03 6.82 10.96
N LEU A 118 -6.43 7.95 11.54
CA LEU A 118 -6.89 8.07 12.91
C LEU A 118 -8.43 8.09 12.94
N THR A 119 -9.02 7.05 13.52
CA THR A 119 -10.47 6.90 13.68
C THR A 119 -10.86 6.76 15.16
N GLY A 120 -12.16 6.66 15.43
CA GLY A 120 -12.72 6.50 16.76
C GLY A 120 -13.92 7.41 16.99
N PHE A 121 -14.82 7.01 17.89
CA PHE A 121 -16.08 7.71 18.07
C PHE A 121 -15.96 9.16 18.57
N LEU A 122 -17.02 9.96 18.44
CA LEU A 122 -17.03 11.35 18.90
C LEU A 122 -16.71 11.46 20.39
N GLY A 123 -15.73 12.30 20.74
CA GLY A 123 -15.29 12.49 22.11
C GLY A 123 -14.31 11.42 22.63
N SER A 124 -13.84 10.48 21.80
CA SER A 124 -12.79 9.52 22.20
C SER A 124 -11.43 10.18 22.51
N GLY A 125 -11.22 11.41 22.03
CA GLY A 125 -10.03 12.23 22.29
C GLY A 125 -9.09 12.42 21.10
N LYS A 126 -9.56 12.20 19.86
CA LYS A 126 -8.79 12.41 18.61
C LYS A 126 -8.16 13.80 18.52
N THR A 127 -8.95 14.85 18.60
CA THR A 127 -8.47 16.25 18.59
C THR A 127 -7.48 16.53 19.71
N THR A 128 -7.64 15.93 20.89
CA THR A 128 -6.68 16.06 22.01
C THR A 128 -5.34 15.39 21.66
N LEU A 129 -5.37 14.21 21.06
CA LEU A 129 -4.17 13.53 20.58
C LEU A 129 -3.47 14.35 19.48
N LEU A 130 -4.20 14.86 18.49
CA LEU A 130 -3.63 15.66 17.40
C LEU A 130 -2.98 16.94 17.92
N ASN A 131 -3.65 17.66 18.83
CA ASN A 131 -3.07 18.82 19.50
C ASN A 131 -1.78 18.48 20.27
N TYR A 132 -1.78 17.35 20.99
CA TYR A 132 -0.59 16.87 21.68
C TYR A 132 0.57 16.58 20.70
N ILE A 133 0.28 15.96 19.54
CA ILE A 133 1.27 15.70 18.49
C ILE A 133 1.82 17.02 17.94
N LEU A 134 0.96 17.99 17.63
CA LEU A 134 1.36 19.27 17.02
C LEU A 134 2.17 20.16 17.97
N GLN A 135 1.87 20.14 19.27
CA GLN A 135 2.43 21.13 20.22
C GLN A 135 3.57 20.58 21.07
N GLU A 136 3.46 19.33 21.52
CA GLU A 136 4.34 18.76 22.54
C GLU A 136 5.38 17.79 21.98
N GLN A 137 5.27 17.41 20.70
CA GLN A 137 6.17 16.46 20.07
C GLN A 137 6.95 17.14 18.92
N ARG A 138 8.27 16.94 18.89
CA ARG A 138 9.15 17.59 17.90
C ARG A 138 10.08 16.61 17.17
N ASP A 139 9.93 15.32 17.43
CA ASP A 139 10.82 14.29 16.91
C ASP A 139 10.55 13.97 15.43
N LYS A 140 9.35 14.30 14.93
CA LYS A 140 8.94 14.13 13.53
C LYS A 140 8.05 15.29 13.10
N LYS A 141 8.14 15.68 11.83
CA LYS A 141 7.20 16.61 11.17
C LYS A 141 6.03 15.81 10.59
N ILE A 142 4.86 15.96 11.21
CA ILE A 142 3.65 15.23 10.80
C ILE A 142 2.66 16.19 10.17
N ALA A 143 2.25 15.92 8.93
CA ALA A 143 1.15 16.62 8.29
C ALA A 143 -0.19 16.01 8.71
N ILE A 144 -1.19 16.84 8.99
CA ILE A 144 -2.50 16.39 9.47
C ILE A 144 -3.58 16.86 8.49
N ILE A 145 -4.41 15.91 8.05
CA ILE A 145 -5.63 16.16 7.28
C ILE A 145 -6.83 15.87 8.18
N GLU A 146 -7.66 16.87 8.40
CA GLU A 146 -8.95 16.73 9.09
C GLU A 146 -10.02 16.46 8.04
N ASN A 147 -10.56 15.23 8.00
CA ASN A 147 -11.61 14.86 7.05
C ASN A 147 -12.98 14.91 7.73
N GLU A 148 -13.71 16.03 7.59
CA GLU A 148 -15.07 16.19 8.10
C GLU A 148 -16.12 15.58 7.14
N PHE A 149 -16.57 14.36 7.42
CA PHE A 149 -17.86 13.84 6.94
C PHE A 149 -18.96 14.19 7.96
N GLY A 150 -19.76 15.23 7.72
CA GLY A 150 -20.94 15.60 8.54
C GLY A 150 -20.82 16.95 9.29
N GLU A 151 -21.92 17.43 9.88
CA GLU A 151 -22.12 18.80 10.39
C GLU A 151 -20.94 19.42 11.17
N ILE A 152 -20.69 20.69 10.86
CA ILE A 152 -19.67 21.63 11.38
C ILE A 152 -19.29 21.33 12.84
N SER A 153 -18.04 20.92 13.06
CA SER A 153 -17.50 20.78 14.41
C SER A 153 -17.16 22.14 15.05
N ILE A 154 -17.34 22.22 16.37
CA ILE A 154 -16.94 23.35 17.24
C ILE A 154 -15.39 23.42 17.38
N ASP A 155 -14.67 22.40 16.91
CA ASP A 155 -13.22 22.19 17.14
C ASP A 155 -12.31 23.18 16.39
N ASP A 156 -12.84 23.83 15.37
CA ASP A 156 -12.18 24.83 14.54
C ASP A 156 -11.62 26.00 15.40
N ALA A 157 -12.29 26.31 16.52
CA ALA A 157 -11.89 27.35 17.46
C ALA A 157 -10.77 26.94 18.44
N LEU A 158 -10.61 25.64 18.73
CA LEU A 158 -9.55 25.12 19.61
C LEU A 158 -8.21 25.09 18.87
N LEU A 159 -8.23 24.69 17.59
CA LEU A 159 -7.03 24.62 16.75
C LEU A 159 -6.58 26.00 16.26
N LYS A 160 -7.49 26.95 15.99
CA LYS A 160 -7.15 28.28 15.46
C LYS A 160 -6.42 29.21 16.46
N LYS A 161 -6.56 29.01 17.77
CA LYS A 161 -6.02 29.97 18.76
C LYS A 161 -4.51 29.88 18.99
N GLU A 162 -3.84 28.81 18.52
CA GLU A 162 -2.43 28.54 18.90
C GLU A 162 -1.48 28.33 17.70
N LYS A 163 -1.95 28.58 16.46
CA LYS A 163 -1.21 28.40 15.18
C LYS A 163 -0.12 29.47 14.89
N MET A 164 0.87 29.66 15.76
CA MET A 164 1.98 30.59 15.45
C MET A 164 3.42 30.08 15.62
N ALA A 165 3.64 28.77 15.74
CA ALA A 165 4.99 28.22 15.55
C ALA A 165 4.94 26.74 15.15
N MET A 166 5.36 26.44 13.91
CA MET A 166 5.73 25.09 13.43
C MET A 166 4.61 24.04 13.19
N ALA A 167 3.61 24.37 12.40
CA ALA A 167 2.87 23.38 11.62
C ALA A 167 2.39 24.04 10.33
N GLU A 168 3.06 23.75 9.22
CA GLU A 168 2.76 24.40 7.95
C GLU A 168 1.53 23.73 7.30
N LYS A 169 0.44 24.49 7.32
CA LYS A 169 -0.72 24.49 6.42
C LYS A 169 -1.59 23.21 6.29
N ILE A 170 -2.67 23.22 7.08
CA ILE A 170 -3.88 22.38 6.96
C ILE A 170 -4.73 22.89 5.79
N VAL A 171 -5.13 21.99 4.88
CA VAL A 171 -6.15 22.23 3.85
C VAL A 171 -7.51 21.90 4.46
N VAL A 172 -8.37 22.91 4.59
CA VAL A 172 -9.78 22.74 4.98
C VAL A 172 -10.60 22.56 3.71
N MET A 173 -11.46 21.54 3.68
CA MET A 173 -12.23 21.15 2.49
C MET A 173 -13.63 21.79 2.54
N ASP A 174 -14.13 22.28 1.41
CA ASP A 174 -15.39 23.01 1.32
C ASP A 174 -16.62 22.08 1.31
N ASN A 175 -17.69 22.51 2.00
CA ASN A 175 -18.93 21.77 2.20
C ASN A 175 -19.70 21.42 0.89
N GLY A 176 -20.03 20.13 0.65
CA GLY A 176 -21.05 19.73 -0.33
C GLY A 176 -21.15 18.23 -0.66
N CYS A 177 -22.35 17.63 -0.50
CA CYS A 177 -22.77 16.24 -0.76
C CYS A 177 -22.00 15.42 -1.83
N MET A 178 -22.00 14.08 -1.85
CA MET A 178 -21.94 12.99 -0.88
C MET A 178 -21.39 11.84 -1.77
N CYS A 179 -20.19 11.32 -1.49
CA CYS A 179 -19.46 10.25 -2.19
C CYS A 179 -18.46 10.58 -3.33
N CYS A 180 -18.70 11.53 -4.25
CA CYS A 180 -17.73 11.82 -5.35
C CYS A 180 -16.77 12.97 -5.04
N THR A 181 -17.28 14.08 -4.52
CA THR A 181 -16.48 15.27 -4.16
C THR A 181 -15.48 14.93 -3.05
N ILE A 182 -15.92 14.17 -2.04
CA ILE A 182 -15.16 13.90 -0.82
C ILE A 182 -13.95 12.98 -1.07
N ARG A 183 -14.06 12.03 -2.01
CA ARG A 183 -12.90 11.23 -2.46
C ARG A 183 -11.88 12.10 -3.19
N GLY A 184 -12.36 12.93 -4.11
CA GLY A 184 -11.50 13.85 -4.86
C GLY A 184 -10.83 14.88 -3.95
N ASP A 185 -11.50 15.27 -2.88
CA ASP A 185 -11.02 16.21 -1.88
C ASP A 185 -9.89 15.60 -1.03
N LEU A 186 -10.07 14.38 -0.50
CA LEU A 186 -8.96 13.67 0.17
C LEU A 186 -7.74 13.52 -0.74
N ILE A 187 -7.95 13.15 -2.02
CA ILE A 187 -6.88 12.99 -3.00
C ILE A 187 -6.13 14.31 -3.21
N LYS A 188 -6.85 15.43 -3.41
CA LYS A 188 -6.23 16.76 -3.56
C LYS A 188 -5.46 17.18 -2.31
N GLY A 189 -5.98 16.88 -1.12
CA GLY A 189 -5.29 17.18 0.14
C GLY A 189 -3.95 16.44 0.24
N LEU A 190 -3.94 15.15 -0.11
CA LEU A 190 -2.72 14.35 -0.15
C LEU A 190 -1.76 14.81 -1.25
N GLN A 191 -2.24 15.13 -2.45
CA GLN A 191 -1.45 15.69 -3.54
C GLN A 191 -0.81 17.04 -3.15
N GLY A 192 -1.55 17.91 -2.45
CA GLY A 192 -0.99 19.17 -1.97
C GLY A 192 0.12 18.99 -0.94
N ILE A 193 0.04 17.94 -0.10
CA ILE A 193 1.12 17.59 0.82
C ILE A 193 2.33 17.05 0.05
N LEU A 194 2.12 16.20 -0.96
CA LEU A 194 3.19 15.71 -1.85
C LEU A 194 3.92 16.87 -2.56
N ASP A 195 3.17 17.84 -3.10
CA ASP A 195 3.76 19.05 -3.69
C ASP A 195 4.66 19.81 -2.71
N ASP A 196 4.27 19.88 -1.43
CA ASP A 196 5.05 20.55 -0.40
C ASP A 196 6.24 19.71 0.06
N ILE A 197 6.16 18.38 0.00
CA ILE A 197 7.30 17.45 0.20
C ILE A 197 8.32 17.66 -0.92
N HIS A 198 7.90 17.71 -2.19
CA HIS A 198 8.78 17.98 -3.33
C HIS A 198 9.46 19.34 -3.24
N LYS A 199 8.82 20.34 -2.61
CA LYS A 199 9.41 21.65 -2.31
C LYS A 199 10.36 21.65 -1.09
N GLY A 200 10.52 20.52 -0.41
CA GLY A 200 11.46 20.36 0.70
C GLY A 200 10.90 20.67 2.09
N SER A 201 9.59 20.55 2.31
CA SER A 201 8.97 20.70 3.64
C SER A 201 9.55 19.76 4.71
N GLY A 202 10.05 18.60 4.28
CA GLY A 202 10.64 17.56 5.13
C GLY A 202 9.62 16.86 6.01
N ILE A 203 8.39 16.72 5.54
CA ILE A 203 7.32 15.97 6.23
C ILE A 203 7.71 14.49 6.32
N ASP A 204 7.68 13.93 7.53
CA ASP A 204 8.09 12.56 7.83
C ASP A 204 6.91 11.57 7.81
N ALA A 205 5.68 12.04 8.00
CA ALA A 205 4.47 11.22 8.03
C ALA A 205 3.22 12.07 7.81
N ILE A 206 2.13 11.43 7.38
CA ILE A 206 0.81 12.04 7.22
C ILE A 206 -0.18 11.33 8.15
N MET A 207 -1.05 12.09 8.81
CA MET A 207 -2.14 11.58 9.61
C MET A 207 -3.48 12.11 9.09
N ILE A 208 -4.40 11.20 8.78
CA ILE A 208 -5.75 11.53 8.32
C ILE A 208 -6.72 11.26 9.46
N GLU A 209 -7.33 12.29 10.03
CA GLU A 209 -8.43 12.14 10.98
C GLU A 209 -9.74 11.87 10.23
N THR A 210 -10.47 10.83 10.65
CA THR A 210 -11.85 10.58 10.22
C THR A 210 -12.82 11.15 11.26
N THR A 211 -14.01 11.59 10.85
CA THR A 211 -15.04 12.00 11.84
C THR A 211 -15.43 10.87 12.78
N GLY A 212 -16.05 11.24 13.90
CA GLY A 212 -16.50 10.34 14.94
C GLY A 212 -17.46 9.22 14.49
N MET A 213 -18.00 9.26 13.28
CA MET A 213 -18.89 8.21 12.75
C MET A 213 -18.43 7.67 11.38
N ALA A 214 -17.24 8.05 10.92
CA ALA A 214 -16.75 7.63 9.62
C ALA A 214 -16.12 6.23 9.68
N ASP A 215 -16.57 5.37 8.77
CA ASP A 215 -15.93 4.08 8.47
C ASP A 215 -14.54 4.33 7.84
N PRO A 216 -13.44 3.74 8.37
CA PRO A 216 -12.11 3.87 7.77
C PRO A 216 -12.00 3.16 6.41
N VAL A 217 -12.84 2.16 6.11
CA VAL A 217 -12.71 1.32 4.91
C VAL A 217 -12.83 2.10 3.60
N PRO A 218 -13.81 3.02 3.40
CA PRO A 218 -13.87 3.86 2.21
C PRO A 218 -12.62 4.71 1.98
N ILE A 219 -11.97 5.18 3.05
CA ILE A 219 -10.74 6.00 2.97
C ILE A 219 -9.58 5.13 2.53
N VAL A 220 -9.39 3.98 3.19
CA VAL A 220 -8.39 2.97 2.81
C VAL A 220 -8.54 2.56 1.34
N ARG A 221 -9.77 2.26 0.89
CA ARG A 221 -10.04 1.89 -0.51
C ARG A 221 -9.71 3.01 -1.48
N THR A 222 -10.05 4.25 -1.13
CA THR A 222 -9.78 5.42 -1.99
C THR A 222 -8.28 5.64 -2.15
N PHE A 223 -7.53 5.50 -1.05
CA PHE A 223 -6.07 5.57 -1.08
C PHE A 223 -5.47 4.44 -1.94
N MET A 224 -5.84 3.19 -1.66
CA MET A 224 -5.27 2.01 -2.33
C MET A 224 -5.62 1.91 -3.83
N SER A 225 -6.71 2.54 -4.26
CA SER A 225 -7.14 2.51 -5.67
C SER A 225 -6.54 3.66 -6.49
N ASN A 226 -5.66 4.47 -5.92
CA ASN A 226 -5.07 5.62 -6.59
C ASN A 226 -3.53 5.45 -6.74
N PRO A 227 -3.06 4.99 -7.93
CA PRO A 227 -1.64 4.77 -8.20
C PRO A 227 -0.75 5.99 -7.96
N GLU A 228 -1.22 7.18 -8.33
CA GLU A 228 -0.48 8.44 -8.16
C GLU A 228 -0.15 8.72 -6.68
N LEU A 229 -1.01 8.26 -5.76
CA LEU A 229 -0.74 8.36 -4.33
C LEU A 229 0.16 7.21 -3.86
N THR A 230 -0.11 5.98 -4.30
CA THR A 230 0.59 4.79 -3.79
C THR A 230 2.01 4.63 -4.34
N GLU A 231 2.39 5.39 -5.36
CA GLU A 231 3.79 5.51 -5.84
C GLU A 231 4.69 6.21 -4.82
N GLU A 232 4.18 7.20 -4.08
CA GLU A 232 4.98 8.02 -3.15
C GLU A 232 4.56 7.89 -1.68
N LEU A 233 3.33 7.47 -1.43
CA LEU A 233 2.75 7.28 -0.11
C LEU A 233 2.48 5.80 0.15
N ARG A 234 2.64 5.37 1.40
CA ARG A 234 2.15 4.05 1.85
C ARG A 234 1.10 4.20 2.92
N LEU A 235 0.09 3.34 2.92
CA LEU A 235 -0.82 3.25 4.06
C LEU A 235 -0.08 2.53 5.19
N ASP A 236 0.11 3.23 6.30
CA ASP A 236 0.90 2.75 7.41
C ASP A 236 0.07 1.90 8.37
N ALA A 237 -1.06 2.44 8.84
CA ALA A 237 -1.98 1.77 9.75
C ALA A 237 -3.31 2.51 9.87
N VAL A 238 -4.35 1.79 10.29
CA VAL A 238 -5.59 2.32 10.86
C VAL A 238 -5.49 2.26 12.38
N ILE A 239 -5.52 3.42 13.03
CA ILE A 239 -5.47 3.57 14.49
C ILE A 239 -6.84 4.02 15.01
N ALA A 240 -7.44 3.25 15.91
CA ALA A 240 -8.70 3.63 16.56
C ALA A 240 -8.45 4.18 17.98
N MET A 241 -8.98 5.36 18.27
CA MET A 241 -9.08 5.88 19.63
C MET A 241 -10.37 5.39 20.30
N ALA A 242 -10.22 4.63 21.37
CA ALA A 242 -11.32 4.14 22.20
C ALA A 242 -11.32 4.84 23.56
N ASP A 243 -12.45 5.42 23.95
CA ASP A 243 -12.62 5.97 25.31
C ASP A 243 -13.07 4.87 26.26
N ALA A 244 -12.19 4.55 27.22
CA ALA A 244 -12.34 3.46 28.18
C ALA A 244 -13.63 3.55 29.01
N LYS A 245 -14.14 4.75 29.28
CA LYS A 245 -15.34 4.95 30.08
C LYS A 245 -16.61 4.57 29.32
N ASN A 246 -16.64 4.83 28.01
CA ASN A 246 -17.87 4.80 27.22
C ASN A 246 -17.91 3.68 26.17
N ILE A 247 -16.77 3.06 25.83
CA ILE A 247 -16.69 2.11 24.72
C ILE A 247 -17.61 0.89 24.89
N LEU A 248 -17.74 0.33 26.11
CA LEU A 248 -18.64 -0.81 26.33
C LEU A 248 -20.10 -0.49 26.04
N ALA A 249 -20.55 0.72 26.40
CA ALA A 249 -21.90 1.18 26.08
C ALA A 249 -22.05 1.37 24.57
N ARG A 250 -21.05 1.99 23.91
CA ARG A 250 -21.05 2.18 22.45
C ARG A 250 -21.11 0.88 21.66
N LEU A 251 -20.45 -0.18 22.14
CA LEU A 251 -20.51 -1.51 21.54
C LEU A 251 -21.88 -2.19 21.68
N GLN A 252 -22.75 -1.69 22.56
CA GLN A 252 -24.10 -2.19 22.81
C GLN A 252 -25.20 -1.29 22.24
N ASP A 253 -24.84 -0.16 21.61
CA ASP A 253 -25.82 0.75 21.01
C ASP A 253 -26.68 -0.01 19.98
N ASP A 254 -28.00 0.17 20.07
CA ASP A 254 -28.96 -0.41 19.15
C ASP A 254 -28.71 0.12 17.74
N VAL A 255 -28.59 -0.81 16.78
CA VAL A 255 -28.42 -0.49 15.37
C VAL A 255 -29.65 -0.89 14.57
N GLU A 256 -29.98 -0.09 13.56
CA GLU A 256 -31.03 -0.43 12.61
C GLU A 256 -30.76 -1.79 11.96
N GLU A 257 -31.83 -2.52 11.66
CA GLU A 257 -31.74 -3.85 11.07
C GLU A 257 -30.95 -3.81 9.75
N GLY A 258 -29.87 -4.61 9.68
CA GLY A 258 -28.97 -4.66 8.52
C GLY A 258 -27.77 -3.70 8.57
N LYS A 259 -27.63 -2.85 9.62
CA LYS A 259 -26.42 -2.05 9.85
C LYS A 259 -25.52 -2.69 10.89
N VAL A 260 -24.21 -2.44 10.75
CA VAL A 260 -23.20 -2.87 11.72
C VAL A 260 -22.94 -1.71 12.70
N ASN A 261 -22.72 -2.03 13.97
CA ASN A 261 -22.34 -1.05 14.97
C ASN A 261 -20.98 -0.39 14.62
N GLU A 262 -20.95 0.94 14.56
CA GLU A 262 -19.78 1.71 14.15
C GLU A 262 -18.59 1.54 15.10
N ALA A 263 -18.84 1.50 16.42
CA ALA A 263 -17.78 1.27 17.41
C ALA A 263 -17.20 -0.13 17.28
N TYR A 264 -18.03 -1.12 16.97
CA TYR A 264 -17.58 -2.47 16.66
C TYR A 264 -16.68 -2.47 15.42
N GLN A 265 -17.09 -1.82 14.33
CA GLN A 265 -16.31 -1.73 13.10
C GLN A 265 -14.96 -1.02 13.33
N GLN A 266 -14.96 0.13 14.00
CA GLN A 266 -13.73 0.87 14.30
C GLN A 266 -12.72 0.03 15.10
N VAL A 267 -13.20 -0.77 16.07
CA VAL A 267 -12.35 -1.70 16.83
C VAL A 267 -11.89 -2.86 15.95
N ALA A 268 -12.78 -3.43 15.14
CA ALA A 268 -12.49 -4.59 14.30
C ALA A 268 -11.48 -4.30 13.17
N PHE A 269 -11.53 -3.10 12.58
CA PHE A 269 -10.65 -2.70 11.46
C PHE A 269 -9.35 -2.04 11.89
N ALA A 270 -9.17 -1.75 13.18
CA ALA A 270 -7.94 -1.11 13.66
C ALA A 270 -6.76 -2.09 13.70
N ASP A 271 -5.61 -1.67 13.21
CA ASP A 271 -4.33 -2.36 13.45
C ASP A 271 -3.81 -2.07 14.86
N LYS A 272 -4.20 -0.91 15.40
CA LYS A 272 -3.81 -0.47 16.73
C LYS A 272 -4.93 0.33 17.38
N ILE A 273 -5.11 0.10 18.68
CA ILE A 273 -6.15 0.75 19.47
C ILE A 273 -5.50 1.55 20.59
N ILE A 274 -5.81 2.83 20.68
CA ILE A 274 -5.42 3.69 21.81
C ILE A 274 -6.60 3.69 22.78
N LEU A 275 -6.43 3.01 23.90
CA LEU A 275 -7.40 3.00 24.99
C LEU A 275 -7.17 4.22 25.90
N ASN A 276 -7.90 5.29 25.61
CA ASN A 276 -7.78 6.60 26.24
C ASN A 276 -8.73 6.75 27.44
N LYS A 277 -8.47 7.78 28.25
CA LYS A 277 -9.25 8.14 29.46
C LYS A 277 -9.24 7.07 30.55
N LEU A 278 -8.13 6.34 30.68
CA LEU A 278 -7.96 5.33 31.73
C LEU A 278 -8.01 5.93 33.15
N ASP A 279 -7.82 7.24 33.29
CA ASP A 279 -7.98 8.00 34.54
C ASP A 279 -9.45 8.11 35.01
N LEU A 280 -10.42 7.78 34.15
CA LEU A 280 -11.85 7.89 34.46
C LEU A 280 -12.53 6.55 34.81
N VAL A 281 -11.78 5.46 34.87
CA VAL A 281 -12.30 4.10 35.10
C VAL A 281 -11.52 3.37 36.18
N THR A 282 -12.16 2.40 36.84
CA THR A 282 -11.46 1.52 37.78
C THR A 282 -10.65 0.45 37.05
N THR A 283 -9.77 -0.25 37.76
CA THR A 283 -8.97 -1.34 37.19
C THR A 283 -9.86 -2.46 36.65
N GLU A 284 -10.94 -2.81 37.34
CA GLU A 284 -11.89 -3.84 36.92
C GLU A 284 -12.59 -3.44 35.61
N GLN A 285 -13.01 -2.17 35.50
CA GLN A 285 -13.60 -1.65 34.28
C GLN A 285 -12.61 -1.65 33.12
N ALA A 286 -11.36 -1.23 33.35
CA ALA A 286 -10.32 -1.22 32.33
C ALA A 286 -10.00 -2.64 31.80
N ILE A 287 -9.98 -3.64 32.68
CA ILE A 287 -9.82 -5.06 32.30
C ILE A 287 -11.01 -5.51 31.44
N ALA A 288 -12.24 -5.28 31.90
CA ALA A 288 -13.44 -5.66 31.15
C ALA A 288 -13.49 -5.01 29.75
N VAL A 289 -13.13 -3.73 29.65
CA VAL A 289 -13.02 -3.02 28.36
C VAL A 289 -11.96 -3.66 27.46
N LYS A 290 -10.78 -3.94 27.99
CA LYS A 290 -9.69 -4.55 27.24
C LYS A 290 -10.08 -5.95 26.73
N ASP A 291 -10.76 -6.74 27.56
CA ASP A 291 -11.22 -8.09 27.20
C ASP A 291 -12.30 -8.03 26.12
N ALA A 292 -13.24 -7.08 26.20
CA ALA A 292 -14.22 -6.85 25.16
C ALA A 292 -13.57 -6.44 23.83
N ILE A 293 -12.62 -5.50 23.85
CA ILE A 293 -11.85 -5.10 22.67
C ILE A 293 -11.11 -6.29 22.06
N ARG A 294 -10.49 -7.14 22.88
CA ARG A 294 -9.77 -8.34 22.42
C ARG A 294 -10.70 -9.41 21.87
N GLY A 295 -11.92 -9.52 22.40
CA GLY A 295 -12.96 -10.38 21.86
C GLY A 295 -13.37 -10.00 20.44
N ILE A 296 -13.30 -8.71 20.10
CA ILE A 296 -13.59 -8.18 18.76
C ILE A 296 -12.36 -8.27 17.86
N ASN A 297 -11.22 -7.77 18.33
CA ASN A 297 -9.97 -7.71 17.56
C ASN A 297 -8.80 -8.25 18.38
N LYS A 298 -8.47 -9.52 18.13
CA LYS A 298 -7.37 -10.21 18.81
C LYS A 298 -5.99 -9.74 18.35
N TYR A 299 -5.87 -9.18 17.15
CA TYR A 299 -4.60 -8.83 16.53
C TYR A 299 -4.14 -7.40 16.86
N ALA A 300 -5.07 -6.47 17.08
CA ALA A 300 -4.72 -5.08 17.36
C ALA A 300 -3.89 -4.91 18.63
N LYS A 301 -2.79 -4.14 18.57
CA LYS A 301 -2.08 -3.72 19.79
C LYS A 301 -2.93 -2.70 20.54
N VAL A 302 -3.15 -2.91 21.84
CA VAL A 302 -3.91 -1.97 22.69
C VAL A 302 -2.93 -1.14 23.53
N LEU A 303 -2.89 0.17 23.30
CA LEU A 303 -2.04 1.12 24.00
C LEU A 303 -2.82 1.87 25.07
N PRO A 304 -2.36 1.88 26.33
CA PRO A 304 -2.99 2.67 27.37
C PRO A 304 -2.66 4.16 27.19
N ALA A 305 -3.66 5.04 27.36
CA ALA A 305 -3.47 6.48 27.29
C ALA A 305 -4.36 7.24 28.28
N VAL A 306 -3.86 8.43 28.67
CA VAL A 306 -4.59 9.46 29.41
C VAL A 306 -4.42 10.76 28.66
N ARG A 307 -5.52 11.48 28.41
CA ARG A 307 -5.54 12.74 27.64
C ARG A 307 -4.87 12.62 26.26
N GLY A 308 -5.03 11.48 25.59
CA GLY A 308 -4.47 11.24 24.26
C GLY A 308 -2.94 11.18 24.22
N ARG A 309 -2.24 11.09 25.36
CA ARG A 309 -0.77 11.10 25.38
C ARG A 309 -0.22 9.70 25.11
N VAL A 310 0.47 9.55 23.99
CA VAL A 310 1.21 8.35 23.57
C VAL A 310 2.51 8.76 22.87
N LYS A 311 3.46 7.84 22.69
CA LYS A 311 4.70 8.13 21.96
C LYS A 311 4.40 8.24 20.46
N VAL A 312 4.97 9.22 19.75
CA VAL A 312 4.77 9.38 18.29
C VAL A 312 5.30 8.19 17.49
N SER A 313 6.35 7.53 17.98
CA SER A 313 6.86 6.28 17.40
C SER A 313 5.84 5.14 17.42
N GLU A 314 4.79 5.23 18.25
CA GLU A 314 3.69 4.27 18.28
C GLU A 314 2.55 4.63 17.31
N LEU A 315 2.64 5.77 16.63
CA LEU A 315 1.60 6.29 15.73
C LEU A 315 2.04 6.38 14.27
N THR A 316 3.33 6.18 13.99
CA THR A 316 3.91 6.39 12.66
C THR A 316 4.91 5.29 12.35
N ASN A 317 5.00 4.91 11.08
CA ASN A 317 5.88 3.86 10.56
C ASN A 317 5.63 2.50 11.23
N LEU A 318 4.36 2.12 11.35
CA LEU A 318 3.90 0.85 11.89
C LEU A 318 3.90 -0.29 10.87
N ARG A 319 3.85 0.02 9.57
CA ARG A 319 3.93 -0.94 8.45
C ARG A 319 2.86 -2.05 8.53
N ALA A 320 1.67 -1.75 9.05
CA ALA A 320 0.63 -2.74 9.28
C ALA A 320 0.04 -3.30 7.98
N HIS A 321 0.11 -2.53 6.88
CA HIS A 321 -0.43 -2.90 5.57
C HIS A 321 0.63 -3.30 4.54
N ASP A 322 1.90 -3.44 4.93
CA ASP A 322 2.94 -3.90 4.02
C ASP A 322 2.63 -5.31 3.50
N MET A 323 2.67 -5.49 2.17
CA MET A 323 2.41 -6.77 1.52
C MET A 323 3.29 -7.91 2.05
N CYS A 324 4.52 -7.61 2.49
CA CYS A 324 5.42 -8.58 3.12
C CYS A 324 4.85 -9.19 4.41
N ASN A 325 4.01 -8.46 5.15
CA ASN A 325 3.40 -8.97 6.38
C ASN A 325 2.27 -9.98 6.10
N PHE A 326 1.62 -9.89 4.93
CA PHE A 326 0.63 -10.89 4.50
C PHE A 326 1.30 -12.21 4.11
N VAL A 327 2.46 -12.16 3.44
CA VAL A 327 3.22 -13.36 3.03
C VAL A 327 3.79 -14.12 4.23
N ASN A 328 4.24 -13.42 5.27
CA ASN A 328 4.75 -14.07 6.49
C ASN A 328 3.64 -14.71 7.35
N ALA A 329 2.42 -14.17 7.32
CA ALA A 329 1.29 -14.72 8.08
C ALA A 329 0.78 -16.07 7.56
N GLU A 330 1.09 -16.42 6.30
CA GLU A 330 0.76 -17.73 5.71
C GLU A 330 1.86 -18.77 5.97
N ILE A 331 3.12 -18.36 6.14
CA ILE A 331 4.25 -19.27 6.39
C ILE A 331 4.27 -19.79 7.83
N GLU A 332 3.77 -19.03 8.80
CA GLU A 332 3.72 -19.48 10.21
C GLU A 332 2.61 -20.52 10.51
N LYS A 333 1.73 -20.83 9.54
CA LYS A 333 0.66 -21.84 9.74
C LYS A 333 1.00 -23.25 9.24
N GLU A 334 2.14 -23.47 8.59
CA GLU A 334 2.49 -24.78 8.02
C GLU A 334 3.64 -25.54 8.73
N THR A 335 4.17 -25.06 9.86
CA THR A 335 5.34 -25.70 10.50
C THR A 335 5.08 -26.60 11.70
N ASP A 336 3.81 -26.86 12.08
CA ASP A 336 3.46 -27.81 13.15
C ASP A 336 2.87 -29.13 12.63
N VAL A 337 3.57 -29.80 11.71
CA VAL A 337 3.38 -31.23 11.44
C VAL A 337 4.68 -31.97 11.76
N ASP A 338 4.87 -32.28 13.04
CA ASP A 338 5.93 -33.19 13.48
C ASP A 338 5.54 -34.64 13.13
N LEU A 339 5.92 -35.05 11.91
CA LEU A 339 5.95 -36.46 11.50
C LEU A 339 7.18 -37.13 12.13
N SER A 340 7.09 -37.48 13.41
CA SER A 340 8.02 -38.45 14.01
C SER A 340 7.57 -39.89 13.70
N VAL A 341 7.85 -40.31 12.46
CA VAL A 341 7.89 -41.73 12.11
C VAL A 341 9.24 -42.29 12.56
N ASN A 342 9.25 -43.07 13.64
CA ASN A 342 10.28 -44.07 13.89
C ASN A 342 9.61 -45.43 14.02
N GLY A 343 9.77 -46.24 12.98
CA GLY A 343 9.36 -47.63 12.97
C GLY A 343 10.38 -48.54 13.68
N HIS A 344 9.90 -49.69 14.13
CA HIS A 344 10.53 -51.01 13.91
C HIS A 344 9.50 -52.10 14.24
N GLY A 345 9.36 -53.06 13.34
CA GLY A 345 8.32 -54.09 13.35
C GLY A 345 8.63 -55.35 14.17
N GLY A 346 7.70 -56.31 14.08
CA GLY A 346 7.84 -57.67 14.57
C GLY A 346 6.49 -58.37 14.70
N GLU A 347 6.20 -59.32 13.80
CA GLU A 347 5.06 -60.24 13.82
C GLU A 347 5.09 -61.26 14.99
N HIS A 348 4.01 -62.08 15.05
CA HIS A 348 3.69 -63.23 15.90
C HIS A 348 2.79 -62.87 17.10
N GLY A 349 1.60 -63.45 17.33
CA GLY A 349 1.06 -64.77 17.00
C GLY A 349 0.73 -65.49 18.32
N GLY A 350 -0.52 -65.93 18.49
CA GLY A 350 -0.92 -66.84 19.59
C GLY A 350 -2.16 -66.38 20.38
N GLY A 351 -3.24 -67.14 20.29
CA GLY A 351 -4.44 -66.95 21.11
C GLY A 351 -4.30 -67.50 22.53
N HIS A 352 -5.33 -67.28 23.34
CA HIS A 352 -6.00 -68.30 24.15
C HIS A 352 -7.22 -67.70 24.87
N GLU A 353 -8.22 -68.55 25.05
CA GLU A 353 -9.47 -68.35 25.77
C GLU A 353 -9.29 -68.03 27.26
N GLU A 354 -10.28 -67.34 27.84
CA GLU A 354 -11.00 -67.62 29.10
C GLU A 354 -11.78 -66.32 29.44
N GLY A 355 -13.08 -66.28 29.70
CA GLY A 355 -13.97 -67.26 30.30
C GLY A 355 -14.36 -66.81 31.72
N GLN A 356 -15.36 -65.91 31.84
CA GLN A 356 -16.22 -65.62 33.00
C GLN A 356 -17.03 -64.33 32.70
N GLY A 357 -18.36 -64.21 32.81
CA GLY A 357 -19.38 -65.03 33.46
C GLY A 357 -20.18 -64.18 34.46
N HIS A 358 -21.46 -63.94 34.14
CA HIS A 358 -22.57 -63.42 34.99
C HIS A 358 -22.59 -61.90 35.29
N GLY A 359 -23.72 -61.20 35.32
CA GLY A 359 -25.15 -61.51 35.17
C GLY A 359 -25.92 -60.19 35.44
N GLY A 360 -26.93 -59.84 34.64
CA GLY A 360 -28.33 -59.96 35.08
C GLY A 360 -28.97 -58.57 35.14
N GLY A 361 -30.08 -58.40 34.42
CA GLY A 361 -30.83 -57.14 34.36
C GLY A 361 -31.99 -57.02 35.35
N HIS A 362 -32.67 -55.88 35.19
CA HIS A 362 -34.06 -55.56 35.50
C HIS A 362 -34.51 -55.21 36.94
N GLU A 363 -35.24 -54.08 36.97
CA GLU A 363 -36.34 -53.65 37.87
C GLU A 363 -35.98 -53.29 39.31
N GLY A 364 -36.55 -52.26 39.96
CA GLY A 364 -37.67 -51.36 39.67
C GLY A 364 -37.98 -50.62 40.99
N GLY A 365 -38.68 -49.49 40.94
CA GLY A 365 -39.11 -48.74 42.13
C GLY A 365 -39.41 -47.29 41.86
#